data_AF-A0ABD0PF96-F1
#
_entry.id   AF-A0ABD0PF96-F1
#
_cell.length_a   1.000
_cell.length_b   1.000
_cell.length_c   1.000
_cell.angle_alpha   90.00
_cell.angle_beta   90.00
_cell.angle_gamma   90.00
#
_symmetry.space_group_name_H-M   'P 1'
#
loop_
_entity.id
_entity.type
_entity.pdbx_description
1 polymer ?
#
loop_
_entity_poly.entity_id
_entity_poly.type
_entity_poly.pdbx_seq_one_letter_code
_entity_poly.pdbx_strand_id
1 'polypeptide(L)'
;LVIKAAEIETQKGEQMLKLLSSVCNYSSFPYERTDRIKRSDFLLDLYSHVKNYETQTGRSFLPALQSVFQSPDVWIIDLSQRKSSVLLEVLKLQTKKKPVELRGCSEEETEMMSFLQCLPYISQL
;
A
#
# COMPACT_ATOMS: atom_id res chain seq x y z
N LEU A 1 -21.16 -8.98 29.73
CA LEU A 1 -20.94 -9.99 28.67
C LEU A 1 -20.66 -9.34 27.32
N VAL A 2 -21.49 -8.40 26.85
CA VAL A 2 -21.30 -7.71 25.55
C VAL A 2 -19.99 -6.90 25.47
N ILE A 3 -19.63 -6.15 26.52
CA ILE A 3 -18.37 -5.37 26.58
C ILE A 3 -17.15 -6.29 26.44
N LYS A 4 -17.14 -7.39 27.20
CA LYS A 4 -16.05 -8.36 27.18
C LYS A 4 -15.88 -9.06 25.83
N ALA A 5 -16.99 -9.31 25.12
CA ALA A 5 -16.96 -9.88 23.78
C ALA A 5 -16.40 -8.87 22.75
N ALA A 6 -16.78 -7.60 22.85
CA ALA A 6 -16.26 -6.54 22.00
C ALA A 6 -14.74 -6.31 22.19
N GLU A 7 -14.26 -6.32 23.44
CA GLU A 7 -12.82 -6.20 23.76
C GLU A 7 -11.99 -7.34 23.12
N ILE A 8 -12.50 -8.58 23.19
CA ILE A 8 -11.84 -9.74 22.59
C ILE A 8 -11.77 -9.60 21.06
N GLU A 9 -12.85 -9.12 20.43
CA GLU A 9 -12.90 -8.90 18.98
C GLU A 9 -11.92 -7.81 18.54
N THR A 10 -11.85 -6.69 19.28
CA THR A 10 -10.87 -5.62 19.04
C THR A 10 -9.43 -6.15 19.17
N GLN A 11 -9.11 -6.87 20.25
CA GLN A 11 -7.77 -7.42 20.47
C GLN A 11 -7.36 -8.39 19.36
N LYS A 12 -8.29 -9.23 18.88
CA LYS A 12 -8.04 -10.15 17.76
C LYS A 12 -7.79 -9.38 16.45
N GLY A 13 -8.55 -8.31 16.21
CA GLY A 13 -8.33 -7.41 15.08
C GLY A 13 -6.95 -6.76 15.09
N GLU A 14 -6.53 -6.22 16.23
CA GLU A 14 -5.19 -5.62 16.39
C GLU A 14 -4.06 -6.62 16.19
N GLN A 15 -4.21 -7.85 16.70
CA GLN A 15 -3.24 -8.92 16.48
C GLN A 15 -3.12 -9.27 14.99
N MET A 16 -4.25 -9.34 14.28
CA MET A 16 -4.24 -9.61 12.83
C MET A 16 -3.58 -8.48 12.05
N LEU A 17 -3.84 -7.22 12.40
CA LEU A 17 -3.18 -6.06 11.80
C LEU A 17 -1.67 -6.06 12.05
N LYS A 18 -1.22 -6.45 13.26
CA LYS A 18 0.21 -6.61 13.57
C LYS A 18 0.86 -7.70 12.72
N LEU A 19 0.19 -8.84 12.54
CA LEU A 19 0.69 -9.93 11.68
C LEU A 19 0.79 -9.48 10.22
N LEU A 20 -0.23 -8.79 9.70
CA LEU A 20 -0.21 -8.25 8.33
C LEU A 20 0.92 -7.22 8.16
N SER A 21 1.09 -6.31 9.12
CA SER A 21 2.18 -5.34 9.11
C SER A 21 3.54 -6.03 9.16
N SER A 22 3.70 -7.10 9.94
CA SER A 22 4.95 -7.88 10.01
C SER A 22 5.26 -8.62 8.72
N VAL A 23 4.27 -9.25 8.07
CA VAL A 23 4.44 -9.92 6.77
C VAL A 23 4.81 -8.90 5.71
N CYS A 24 4.14 -7.76 5.72
CA CYS A 24 4.48 -6.68 4.81
C CYS A 24 5.90 -6.19 5.09
N ASN A 25 6.33 -6.02 6.35
CA ASN A 25 7.66 -5.51 6.68
C ASN A 25 8.82 -6.51 6.56
N TYR A 26 8.57 -7.76 6.15
CA TYR A 26 9.60 -8.79 6.09
C TYR A 26 10.60 -8.50 4.96
N SER A 27 11.87 -8.28 5.30
CA SER A 27 12.94 -7.84 4.39
C SER A 27 14.02 -8.90 4.11
N SER A 28 13.90 -10.11 4.67
CA SER A 28 15.01 -11.07 4.74
C SER A 28 14.76 -12.33 3.90
N PHE A 29 14.91 -12.26 2.57
CA PHE A 29 15.10 -13.45 1.74
C PHE A 29 16.10 -13.13 0.59
N PRO A 30 16.98 -14.08 0.20
CA PRO A 30 18.10 -13.85 -0.73
C PRO A 30 17.72 -13.46 -2.17
N TYR A 31 16.43 -13.25 -2.48
CA TYR A 31 15.92 -12.76 -3.77
C TYR A 31 15.31 -11.35 -3.63
N GLU A 32 16.01 -10.47 -2.91
CA GLU A 32 15.52 -9.17 -2.44
C GLU A 32 14.78 -8.32 -3.49
N ARG A 33 15.21 -8.33 -4.76
CA ARG A 33 14.66 -7.40 -5.75
C ARG A 33 13.27 -7.80 -6.24
N THR A 34 13.03 -9.09 -6.48
CA THR A 34 11.73 -9.61 -6.94
C THR A 34 10.70 -9.55 -5.82
N ASP A 35 11.13 -9.82 -4.59
CA ASP A 35 10.25 -9.81 -3.41
C ASP A 35 9.80 -8.38 -3.06
N ARG A 36 10.66 -7.37 -3.25
CA ARG A 36 10.28 -5.95 -3.07
C ARG A 36 9.22 -5.49 -4.07
N ILE A 37 9.31 -5.89 -5.34
CA ILE A 37 8.30 -5.55 -6.36
C ILE A 37 6.96 -6.18 -5.98
N LYS A 38 6.95 -7.49 -5.74
CA LYS A 38 5.74 -8.24 -5.34
C LYS A 38 5.09 -7.66 -4.09
N ARG A 39 5.91 -7.17 -3.15
CA ARG A 39 5.43 -6.49 -1.94
C ARG A 39 4.72 -5.18 -2.26
N SER A 40 5.31 -4.30 -3.08
CA SER A 40 4.64 -3.06 -3.50
C SER A 40 3.36 -3.36 -4.28
N ASP A 41 3.40 -4.31 -5.21
CA ASP A 41 2.23 -4.73 -5.98
C ASP A 41 1.10 -5.23 -5.08
N PHE A 42 1.41 -6.15 -4.15
CA PHE A 42 0.45 -6.66 -3.18
C PHE A 42 -0.22 -5.54 -2.37
N LEU A 43 0.56 -4.55 -1.91
CA LEU A 43 0.02 -3.45 -1.12
C LEU A 43 -0.87 -2.51 -1.94
N LEU A 44 -0.52 -2.27 -3.21
CA LEU A 44 -1.35 -1.49 -4.14
C LEU A 44 -2.66 -2.23 -4.46
N ASP A 45 -2.60 -3.55 -4.65
CA ASP A 45 -3.77 -4.40 -4.89
C ASP A 45 -4.68 -4.43 -3.66
N LEU A 46 -4.09 -4.59 -2.46
CA LEU A 46 -4.80 -4.53 -1.19
C LEU A 46 -5.50 -3.18 -1.00
N TYR A 47 -4.82 -2.06 -1.29
CA TYR A 47 -5.43 -0.73 -1.20
C TYR A 47 -6.66 -0.62 -2.12
N SER A 48 -6.53 -1.07 -3.37
CA SER A 48 -7.62 -1.05 -4.36
C SER A 48 -8.81 -1.87 -3.89
N HIS A 49 -8.57 -3.08 -3.36
CA HIS A 49 -9.62 -3.93 -2.80
C HIS A 49 -10.30 -3.29 -1.60
N VAL A 50 -9.55 -2.72 -0.67
CA VAL A 50 -10.10 -2.04 0.51
C VAL A 50 -10.94 -0.84 0.08
N LYS A 51 -10.43 0.02 -0.82
CA LYS A 51 -11.18 1.18 -1.32
C LYS A 51 -12.49 0.78 -1.99
N ASN A 52 -12.45 -0.24 -2.84
CA ASN A 52 -13.65 -0.75 -3.49
C ASN A 52 -14.64 -1.31 -2.45
N TYR A 53 -14.16 -2.05 -1.46
CA TYR A 53 -15.00 -2.60 -0.39
C TYR A 53 -15.62 -1.51 0.51
N GLU A 54 -14.84 -0.48 0.88
CA GLU A 54 -15.35 0.70 1.59
C GLU A 54 -16.46 1.40 0.78
N THR A 55 -16.25 1.56 -0.53
CA THR A 55 -17.23 2.18 -1.44
C THR A 55 -18.52 1.37 -1.51
N GLN A 56 -18.42 0.04 -1.59
CA GLN A 56 -19.59 -0.85 -1.68
C GLN A 56 -20.37 -0.95 -0.36
N THR A 57 -19.69 -0.91 0.78
CA THR A 57 -20.31 -1.17 2.09
C THR A 57 -20.57 0.08 2.92
N GLY A 58 -20.01 1.23 2.52
CA GLY A 58 -20.04 2.48 3.29
C GLY A 58 -19.24 2.42 4.60
N ARG A 59 -18.50 1.34 4.85
CA ARG A 59 -17.66 1.17 6.04
C ARG A 59 -16.28 1.76 5.80
N SER A 60 -15.59 2.12 6.88
CA SER A 60 -14.20 2.60 6.82
C SER A 60 -13.24 1.58 7.43
N PHE A 61 -12.27 1.15 6.63
CA PHE A 61 -11.22 0.20 6.96
C PHE A 61 -9.81 0.77 6.75
N LEU A 62 -9.64 1.76 5.87
CA LEU A 62 -8.34 2.38 5.62
C LEU A 62 -7.65 2.94 6.88
N PRO A 63 -8.35 3.60 7.82
CA PRO A 63 -7.71 4.05 9.06
C PRO A 63 -7.09 2.91 9.86
N ALA A 64 -7.78 1.76 9.94
CA ALA A 64 -7.27 0.58 10.66
C ALA A 64 -6.07 -0.06 9.95
N LEU A 65 -6.01 0.03 8.63
CA LEU A 65 -4.92 -0.52 7.80
C LEU A 65 -3.77 0.45 7.55
N GLN A 66 -3.81 1.66 8.13
CA GLN A 66 -2.80 2.69 7.85
C GLN A 66 -1.37 2.19 8.09
N SER A 67 -1.13 1.45 9.18
CA SER A 67 0.18 0.90 9.52
C SER A 67 0.72 -0.11 8.49
N VAL A 68 -0.17 -0.83 7.80
CA VAL A 68 0.19 -1.76 6.72
C VAL A 68 0.75 -0.98 5.53
N PHE A 69 0.07 0.10 5.14
CA PHE A 69 0.51 0.97 4.04
C PHE A 69 1.72 1.85 4.40
N GLN A 70 2.02 2.08 5.69
CA GLN A 70 3.26 2.72 6.12
C GLN A 70 4.48 1.79 6.07
N SER A 71 4.32 0.49 5.79
CA SER A 71 5.42 -0.46 5.94
C SER A 71 6.57 -0.36 4.92
N PRO A 72 6.38 -0.02 3.62
CA PRO A 72 7.49 -0.08 2.67
C PRO A 72 8.48 1.06 2.87
N ASP A 73 9.79 0.79 2.89
CA ASP A 73 10.81 1.84 2.91
C ASP A 73 10.99 2.50 1.54
N VAL A 74 10.76 1.72 0.47
CA VAL A 74 10.75 2.12 -0.94
C VAL A 74 9.46 1.59 -1.54
N TRP A 75 8.78 2.41 -2.32
CA TRP A 75 7.72 1.95 -3.20
C TRP A 75 8.31 1.59 -4.56
N ILE A 76 7.92 0.46 -5.14
CA ILE A 76 8.30 0.10 -6.50
C ILE A 76 7.03 0.07 -7.35
N ILE A 77 7.08 0.65 -8.54
CA ILE A 77 5.99 0.57 -9.51
C ILE A 77 6.53 0.29 -10.90
N ASP A 78 5.88 -0.64 -11.60
CA ASP A 78 6.12 -0.90 -13.00
C ASP A 78 4.98 -0.34 -13.85
N LEU A 79 5.22 0.75 -14.59
CA LEU A 79 4.20 1.41 -15.40
C LEU A 79 3.85 0.63 -16.68
N SER A 80 4.65 -0.37 -17.06
CA SER A 80 4.24 -1.30 -18.13
C SER A 80 3.17 -2.29 -17.66
N GLN A 81 3.01 -2.45 -16.34
CA GLN A 81 2.13 -3.46 -15.74
C GLN A 81 0.91 -2.88 -15.03
N ARG A 82 0.98 -1.64 -14.53
CA ARG A 82 -0.12 -1.03 -13.75
C ARG A 82 -0.11 0.49 -13.78
N LYS A 83 -1.27 1.07 -13.50
CA LYS A 83 -1.49 2.52 -13.44
C LYS A 83 -0.95 3.12 -12.14
N SER A 84 -0.40 4.31 -12.23
CA SER A 84 0.16 5.12 -11.14
C SER A 84 -0.89 5.72 -10.22
N SER A 85 -2.15 5.78 -10.63
CA SER A 85 -3.25 6.36 -9.85
C SER A 85 -3.41 5.72 -8.46
N VAL A 86 -3.24 4.40 -8.37
CA VAL A 86 -3.30 3.66 -7.10
C VAL A 86 -2.13 4.05 -6.20
N LEU A 87 -0.92 4.15 -6.76
CA LEU A 87 0.27 4.57 -6.02
C LEU A 87 0.11 6.00 -5.49
N LEU A 88 -0.38 6.93 -6.30
CA LEU A 88 -0.66 8.30 -5.88
C LEU A 88 -1.52 8.35 -4.62
N GLU A 89 -2.60 7.58 -4.61
CA GLU A 89 -3.51 7.51 -3.48
C GLU A 89 -2.84 6.93 -2.22
N VAL A 90 -2.02 5.90 -2.37
CA VAL A 90 -1.26 5.32 -1.26
C VAL A 90 -0.16 6.26 -0.74
N LEU A 91 0.49 7.02 -1.64
CA LEU A 91 1.49 8.02 -1.27
C LEU A 91 0.89 9.14 -0.43
N LYS A 92 -0.36 9.56 -0.70
CA LYS A 92 -1.08 10.54 0.13
C LYS A 92 -1.35 10.05 1.56
N LEU A 93 -1.35 8.74 1.79
CA LEU A 93 -1.50 8.17 3.14
C LEU A 93 -0.19 8.20 3.95
N GLN A 94 0.96 8.44 3.32
CA GLN A 94 2.26 8.34 3.98
C GLN A 94 2.47 9.49 4.95
N THR A 95 2.95 9.17 6.16
CA THR A 95 3.30 10.16 7.20
C THR A 95 4.58 10.93 6.85
N LYS A 96 5.44 10.33 6.04
CA LYS A 96 6.65 10.93 5.48
C LYS A 96 6.74 10.57 4.00
N LYS A 97 7.28 11.48 3.18
CA LYS A 97 7.57 11.17 1.78
C LYS A 97 8.59 10.04 1.70
N LYS A 98 8.38 9.12 0.77
CA LYS A 98 9.22 7.94 0.58
C LYS A 98 9.84 7.90 -0.82
N PRO A 99 10.96 7.20 -0.99
CA PRO A 99 11.49 6.86 -2.30
C PRO A 99 10.47 6.09 -3.14
N VAL A 100 10.49 6.31 -4.45
CA VAL A 100 9.82 5.46 -5.44
C VAL A 100 10.85 4.97 -6.45
N GLU A 101 10.97 3.66 -6.66
CA GLU A 101 11.71 3.10 -7.80
C GLU A 101 10.72 2.90 -8.96
N LEU A 102 10.91 3.68 -10.02
CA LEU A 102 10.11 3.57 -11.24
C LEU A 102 10.71 2.52 -12.19
N ARG A 103 9.88 1.62 -12.68
CA ARG A 103 10.24 0.61 -13.67
C ARG A 103 9.25 0.58 -14.82
N GLY A 104 9.72 0.03 -15.93
CA GLY A 104 8.96 -0.03 -17.17
C GLY A 104 8.57 1.35 -17.69
N CYS A 105 8.16 1.39 -18.94
CA CYS A 105 7.47 2.56 -19.49
C CYS A 105 6.10 2.07 -19.96
N SER A 106 5.06 2.85 -19.67
CA SER A 106 3.77 2.62 -20.31
C SER A 106 3.88 3.06 -21.78
N GLU A 107 3.22 2.32 -22.67
CA GLU A 107 3.01 2.77 -24.06
C GLU A 107 2.03 3.95 -24.13
N GLU A 108 1.19 4.12 -23.10
CA GLU A 108 0.28 5.26 -22.96
C GLU A 108 1.04 6.46 -22.38
N GLU A 109 1.32 7.48 -23.21
CA GLU A 109 1.93 8.74 -22.77
C GLU A 109 1.16 9.39 -21.60
N THR A 110 -0.16 9.24 -21.61
CA THR A 110 -1.05 9.72 -20.54
C THR A 110 -0.76 9.08 -19.19
N GLU A 111 -0.31 7.81 -19.16
CA GLU A 111 0.07 7.15 -17.91
C GLU A 111 1.38 7.73 -17.38
N MET A 112 2.34 8.04 -18.26
CA MET A 112 3.56 8.73 -17.86
C MET A 112 3.28 10.11 -17.27
N MET A 113 2.35 10.87 -17.88
CA MET A 113 1.89 12.15 -17.36
C MET A 113 1.14 12.01 -16.03
N SER A 114 0.37 10.93 -15.86
CA SER A 114 -0.33 10.63 -14.60
C SER A 114 0.65 10.36 -13.47
N PHE A 115 1.77 9.68 -13.74
CA PHE A 115 2.80 9.44 -12.74
C PHE A 115 3.41 10.72 -12.17
N LEU A 116 3.52 11.80 -12.97
CA LEU A 116 4.04 13.09 -12.51
C LEU A 116 3.26 13.65 -11.32
N GLN A 117 1.99 13.27 -11.15
CA GLN A 117 1.17 13.65 -10.00
C GLN A 117 1.67 13.04 -8.68
N CYS A 118 2.50 12.00 -8.73
CA CYS A 118 3.14 11.39 -7.55
C CYS A 118 4.32 12.23 -7.03
N LEU A 119 4.98 13.04 -7.87
CA LEU A 119 6.22 13.75 -7.53
C LEU A 119 6.13 14.62 -6.26
N PRO A 120 5.01 15.33 -5.98
CA PRO A 120 4.88 16.10 -4.74
C PRO A 120 4.89 15.24 -3.46
N TYR A 121 4.64 13.93 -3.55
CA TYR A 121 4.47 13.02 -2.41
C TYR A 121 5.65 12.08 -2.18
N ILE A 122 6.68 12.12 -3.03
CA ILE A 122 7.88 11.27 -2.94
C ILE A 122 9.08 12.08 -2.46
N SER A 123 10.06 11.40 -1.85
CA SER A 123 11.32 12.04 -1.40
C SER A 123 12.42 11.97 -2.45
N GLN A 124 12.42 10.90 -3.25
CA GLN A 124 13.35 10.64 -4.33
C GLN A 124 12.70 9.69 -5.35
N LEU A 125 13.16 9.77 -6.60
CA LEU A 125 12.85 8.84 -7.68
C LEU A 125 14.11 8.03 -8.02
#